data_AF-A0A2S0XIW6-F1
#
_entry.id   AF-A0A2S0XIW6-F1
#
_cell.length_a   1.000
_cell.length_b   1.000
_cell.length_c   1.000
_cell.angle_alpha   90.00
_cell.angle_beta   90.00
_cell.angle_gamma   90.00
#
_symmetry.space_group_name_H-M   'P 1'
#
loop_
_entity.id
_entity.type
_entity.pdbx_description
1 polymer ?
#
loop_
_entity_poly.entity_id
_entity_poly.type
_entity_poly.pdbx_seq_one_letter_code
_entity_poly.pdbx_strand_id
1 'polypeptide(L)'
;MQTFDYIVVGSGSAGSVVAERLSASGRHSVLVLEAGGTDRRFFVQMPLGYGKTFFDPAVNWNYAAEADPGLAGSKDHWPRGKILGGSSSINAMVWIRGAAEDFDAWRDAGNPGWGFGDLLPAFKAIEDNQAGATALRGKGGPIHVTDNRKNVHPLTYRFLAASQQAGLPLNQDFNGEAQEGVGVYQITTKDGRRMSAARGFLRPAMKRPNVRVETDALVTKVLFEGKRAVGVEYLQNGAKKTARAGREVILSGGSVNTPQLLQLSGIGPATLLGEVGIPVLHANKHVGRNLQDHQGINYTWKAKVPTLNQVLRPWWGKLLVGMQYLALRTGPLSMSMNQGGGFFRSDPSRTRPNMQLYFQVFSTVLPKAGERPILTPDPFPGFSIGLSNCRPSSRGEIMIRSADPTVHPRITVNAYSTESDVAEMLDAVKFLRRIAAQSPMSDIIAEEVLPGPSITSDADLIQDFRRRSGTVYHPVSTCRMGPDATTSVVDPRLRVHGISGLRVIDASIFPDNITGNTNAAAIMTGWKGAELVLEDVG
;
A
#
# COMPACT_ATOMS: atom_id res chain seq x y z
N MET A 1 -13.94 -12.27 31.57
CA MET A 1 -12.88 -11.75 30.68
C MET A 1 -12.59 -12.83 29.65
N GLN A 2 -12.53 -12.53 28.35
CA GLN A 2 -12.24 -13.55 27.34
C GLN A 2 -10.73 -13.67 27.13
N THR A 3 -10.24 -14.90 27.10
CA THR A 3 -8.82 -15.23 26.89
C THR A 3 -8.67 -15.95 25.56
N PHE A 4 -7.72 -15.50 24.74
CA PHE A 4 -7.33 -16.11 23.46
C PHE A 4 -5.84 -16.37 23.48
N ASP A 5 -5.33 -17.35 22.73
CA ASP A 5 -3.88 -17.54 22.60
C ASP A 5 -3.23 -16.29 22.00
N TYR A 6 -3.83 -15.78 20.90
CA TYR A 6 -3.35 -14.63 20.17
C TYR A 6 -4.44 -13.58 20.01
N ILE A 7 -4.05 -12.31 20.14
CA ILE A 7 -4.88 -11.16 19.74
C ILE A 7 -4.17 -10.45 18.59
N VAL A 8 -4.82 -10.38 17.43
CA VAL A 8 -4.37 -9.65 16.25
C VAL A 8 -5.11 -8.31 16.19
N VAL A 9 -4.36 -7.21 16.26
CA VAL A 9 -4.88 -5.85 16.23
C VAL A 9 -4.79 -5.32 14.80
N GLY A 10 -5.94 -5.18 14.14
CA GLY A 10 -6.05 -4.78 12.74
C GLY A 10 -6.11 -6.01 11.82
N SER A 11 -7.11 -6.04 10.96
CA SER A 11 -7.34 -7.12 10.00
C SER A 11 -6.83 -6.79 8.60
N GLY A 12 -5.83 -5.91 8.50
CA GLY A 12 -5.26 -5.42 7.25
C GLY A 12 -4.57 -6.50 6.40
N SER A 13 -3.78 -6.05 5.41
CA SER A 13 -3.06 -6.94 4.49
C SER A 13 -2.25 -8.03 5.22
N ALA A 14 -1.50 -7.65 6.27
CA ALA A 14 -0.73 -8.59 7.08
C ALA A 14 -1.60 -9.33 8.12
N GLY A 15 -2.41 -8.60 8.89
CA GLY A 15 -3.21 -9.16 9.99
C GLY A 15 -4.22 -10.23 9.54
N SER A 16 -4.80 -10.09 8.34
CA SER A 16 -5.63 -11.13 7.74
C SER A 16 -4.88 -12.46 7.54
N VAL A 17 -3.61 -12.39 7.13
CA VAL A 17 -2.75 -13.57 6.91
C VAL A 17 -2.33 -14.18 8.24
N VAL A 18 -1.94 -13.34 9.21
CA VAL A 18 -1.57 -13.81 10.56
C VAL A 18 -2.71 -14.60 11.18
N ALA A 19 -3.94 -14.06 11.15
CA ALA A 19 -5.10 -14.73 11.72
C ALA A 19 -5.38 -16.09 11.02
N GLU A 20 -5.24 -16.15 9.70
CA GLU A 20 -5.41 -17.38 8.93
C GLU A 20 -4.37 -18.43 9.30
N ARG A 21 -3.08 -18.06 9.31
CA ARG A 21 -1.96 -18.98 9.53
C ARG A 21 -1.93 -19.50 10.96
N LEU A 22 -2.06 -18.63 11.96
CA LEU A 22 -2.03 -19.03 13.38
C LEU A 22 -3.19 -19.96 13.74
N SER A 23 -4.35 -19.77 13.12
CA SER A 23 -5.53 -20.61 13.38
C SER A 23 -5.58 -21.91 12.58
N ALA A 24 -4.74 -22.07 11.55
CA ALA A 24 -4.85 -23.13 10.56
C ALA A 24 -4.76 -24.55 11.14
N SER A 25 -3.98 -24.75 12.20
CA SER A 25 -3.84 -26.06 12.86
C SER A 25 -5.04 -26.43 13.76
N GLY A 26 -5.95 -25.50 14.03
CA GLY A 26 -7.01 -25.66 15.03
C GLY A 26 -6.55 -25.61 16.49
N ARG A 27 -5.23 -25.65 16.76
CA ARG A 27 -4.66 -25.68 18.12
C ARG A 27 -4.76 -24.34 18.86
N HIS A 28 -4.75 -23.23 18.14
CA HIS A 28 -4.63 -21.89 18.72
C HIS A 28 -5.90 -21.08 18.52
N SER A 29 -6.37 -20.44 19.59
CA SER A 29 -7.48 -19.50 19.57
C SER A 29 -7.02 -18.09 19.19
N VAL A 30 -7.68 -17.47 18.22
CA VAL A 30 -7.29 -16.16 17.67
C VAL A 30 -8.46 -15.19 17.74
N LEU A 31 -8.23 -14.04 18.38
CA LEU A 31 -9.12 -12.88 18.32
C LEU A 31 -8.54 -11.85 17.35
N VAL A 32 -9.33 -11.41 16.38
CA VAL A 32 -9.01 -10.29 15.50
C VAL A 32 -9.89 -9.10 15.85
N LEU A 33 -9.28 -7.94 16.09
CA LEU A 33 -9.99 -6.68 16.36
C LEU A 33 -9.78 -5.73 15.18
N GLU A 34 -10.86 -5.38 14.48
CA GLU A 34 -10.86 -4.45 13.35
C GLU A 34 -11.69 -3.21 13.70
N ALA A 35 -11.09 -2.02 13.53
CA ALA A 35 -11.76 -0.75 13.79
C ALA A 35 -12.86 -0.43 12.77
N GLY A 36 -12.78 -1.00 11.56
CA GLY A 36 -13.79 -0.88 10.52
C GLY A 36 -14.81 -2.02 10.47
N GLY A 37 -15.76 -1.85 9.55
CA GLY A 37 -16.82 -2.82 9.29
C GLY A 37 -16.49 -3.85 8.21
N THR A 38 -17.54 -4.47 7.66
CA THR A 38 -17.41 -5.53 6.64
C THR A 38 -16.94 -5.03 5.27
N ASP A 39 -16.11 -5.85 4.60
CA ASP A 39 -15.68 -5.68 3.21
C ASP A 39 -16.71 -6.18 2.16
N ARG A 40 -17.85 -6.70 2.61
CA ARG A 40 -18.97 -7.13 1.74
C ARG A 40 -19.77 -5.93 1.20
N ARG A 41 -19.07 -4.97 0.61
CA ARG A 41 -19.65 -3.75 0.02
C ARG A 41 -19.42 -3.76 -1.49
N PHE A 42 -20.42 -3.31 -2.25
CA PHE A 42 -20.38 -3.35 -3.71
C PHE A 42 -19.14 -2.64 -4.29
N PHE A 43 -18.89 -1.39 -3.90
CA PHE A 43 -17.76 -0.60 -4.40
C PHE A 43 -16.39 -1.06 -3.87
N VAL A 44 -16.36 -1.83 -2.77
CA VAL A 44 -15.14 -2.48 -2.29
C VAL A 44 -14.80 -3.69 -3.16
N GLN A 45 -15.81 -4.49 -3.52
CA GLN A 45 -15.61 -5.68 -4.34
C GLN A 45 -15.39 -5.39 -5.83
N MET A 46 -15.96 -4.31 -6.33
CA MET A 46 -15.79 -3.86 -7.71
C MET A 46 -14.40 -3.22 -7.90
N PRO A 47 -13.55 -3.73 -8.80
CA PRO A 47 -12.20 -3.22 -9.03
C PRO A 47 -12.11 -1.71 -9.19
N LEU A 48 -12.80 -1.10 -10.17
CA LEU A 48 -12.77 0.37 -10.36
C LEU A 48 -13.48 1.15 -9.22
N GLY A 49 -14.19 0.44 -8.34
CA GLY A 49 -14.90 1.03 -7.22
C GLY A 49 -14.01 1.68 -6.16
N TYR A 50 -12.69 1.46 -6.17
CA TYR A 50 -11.79 2.12 -5.22
C TYR A 50 -11.81 3.65 -5.32
N GLY A 51 -12.19 4.20 -6.49
CA GLY A 51 -12.40 5.64 -6.62
C GLY A 51 -13.50 6.18 -5.69
N LYS A 52 -14.51 5.36 -5.37
CA LYS A 52 -15.52 5.72 -4.35
C LYS A 52 -15.02 5.53 -2.94
N THR A 53 -14.21 4.51 -2.66
CA THR A 53 -13.72 4.24 -1.30
C THR A 53 -12.66 5.24 -0.84
N PHE A 54 -12.02 5.93 -1.77
CA PHE A 54 -10.88 6.83 -1.54
C PHE A 54 -11.14 7.99 -0.57
N PHE A 55 -12.39 8.47 -0.47
CA PHE A 55 -12.81 9.52 0.47
C PHE A 55 -14.05 9.10 1.27
N ASP A 56 -14.37 7.80 1.34
CA ASP A 56 -15.55 7.32 2.06
C ASP A 56 -15.19 6.99 3.52
N PRO A 57 -15.60 7.82 4.51
CA PRO A 57 -15.27 7.60 5.92
C PRO A 57 -15.83 6.29 6.49
N ALA A 58 -16.80 5.66 5.82
CA ALA A 58 -17.35 4.37 6.25
C ALA A 58 -16.38 3.19 6.02
N VAL A 59 -15.33 3.38 5.20
CA VAL A 59 -14.35 2.33 4.86
C VAL A 59 -12.91 2.83 4.85
N ASN A 60 -12.69 4.11 5.13
CA ASN A 60 -11.40 4.78 5.02
C ASN A 60 -11.19 5.68 6.24
N TRP A 61 -9.97 5.64 6.79
CA TRP A 61 -9.55 6.53 7.86
C TRP A 61 -9.53 8.01 7.44
N ASN A 62 -9.30 8.31 6.16
CA ASN A 62 -9.18 9.67 5.64
C ASN A 62 -8.19 10.53 6.44
N TYR A 63 -6.98 10.01 6.67
CA TYR A 63 -5.93 10.82 7.28
C TYR A 63 -5.54 11.97 6.35
N ALA A 64 -5.01 13.03 6.95
CA ALA A 64 -4.35 14.12 6.24
C ALA A 64 -2.95 14.30 6.84
N ALA A 65 -1.96 14.47 5.96
CA ALA A 65 -0.62 14.87 6.36
C ALA A 65 -0.58 16.35 6.78
N GLU A 66 0.48 16.69 7.51
CA GLU A 66 0.79 18.09 7.78
C GLU A 66 1.15 18.82 6.48
N ALA A 67 1.11 20.15 6.54
CA ALA A 67 1.59 20.96 5.43
C ALA A 67 3.09 20.68 5.24
N ASP A 68 3.48 20.24 4.04
CA ASP A 68 4.85 19.86 3.75
C ASP A 68 5.54 20.97 2.92
N PRO A 69 6.61 21.61 3.43
CA PRO A 69 7.37 22.61 2.67
C PRO A 69 7.90 22.04 1.34
N GLY A 70 8.23 20.75 1.34
CA GLY A 70 8.69 20.04 0.17
C GLY A 70 7.63 19.85 -0.91
N LEU A 71 6.35 19.89 -0.51
CA LEU A 71 5.17 19.86 -1.40
C LEU A 71 4.51 21.25 -1.56
N ALA A 72 5.32 22.31 -1.51
CA ALA A 72 4.86 23.71 -1.64
C ALA A 72 3.77 24.09 -0.61
N GLY A 73 3.81 23.52 0.60
CA GLY A 73 2.86 23.78 1.68
C GLY A 73 1.56 22.98 1.58
N SER A 74 1.45 22.05 0.64
CA SER A 74 0.25 21.22 0.47
C SER A 74 0.07 20.24 1.64
N LYS A 75 -1.19 20.01 2.03
CA LYS A 75 -1.60 18.96 2.97
C LYS A 75 -2.11 17.77 2.19
N ASP A 76 -1.33 16.72 2.16
CA ASP A 76 -1.62 15.54 1.34
C ASP A 76 -2.68 14.63 1.99
N HIS A 77 -3.57 14.04 1.18
CA HIS A 77 -4.62 13.13 1.65
C HIS A 77 -4.10 11.70 1.70
N TRP A 78 -4.26 11.05 2.85
CA TRP A 78 -3.67 9.74 3.17
C TRP A 78 -4.76 8.69 3.42
N PRO A 79 -5.34 8.12 2.34
CA PRO A 79 -6.40 7.13 2.42
C PRO A 79 -5.86 5.80 2.93
N ARG A 80 -6.38 5.29 4.05
CA ARG A 80 -6.05 3.97 4.62
C ARG A 80 -7.33 3.19 4.90
N GLY A 81 -7.36 1.91 4.57
CA GLY A 81 -8.56 1.11 4.74
C GLY A 81 -8.93 0.96 6.22
N LYS A 82 -10.15 1.33 6.56
CA LYS A 82 -10.81 1.10 7.86
C LYS A 82 -11.96 0.12 7.64
N ILE A 83 -11.61 -1.14 7.38
CA ILE A 83 -12.52 -2.20 6.94
C ILE A 83 -11.80 -3.53 7.01
N LEU A 84 -12.52 -4.66 7.06
CA LEU A 84 -11.91 -5.98 6.94
C LEU A 84 -10.98 -6.07 5.71
N GLY A 85 -9.75 -6.53 5.92
CA GLY A 85 -8.69 -6.58 4.88
C GLY A 85 -7.90 -5.28 4.73
N GLY A 86 -8.30 -4.23 5.44
CA GLY A 86 -7.64 -2.92 5.48
C GLY A 86 -7.41 -2.33 4.09
N SER A 87 -6.21 -1.80 3.86
CA SER A 87 -5.87 -1.15 2.59
C SER A 87 -5.94 -2.09 1.38
N SER A 88 -5.79 -3.42 1.53
CA SER A 88 -5.99 -4.35 0.41
C SER A 88 -7.42 -4.34 -0.15
N SER A 89 -8.39 -3.93 0.66
CA SER A 89 -9.80 -3.81 0.28
C SER A 89 -10.11 -2.50 -0.45
N ILE A 90 -9.22 -1.51 -0.44
CA ILE A 90 -9.44 -0.20 -1.09
C ILE A 90 -8.32 0.24 -2.04
N ASN A 91 -7.30 -0.59 -2.28
CA ASN A 91 -6.17 -0.26 -3.15
C ASN A 91 -6.51 -0.37 -4.66
N ALA A 92 -5.54 -0.01 -5.51
CA ALA A 92 -5.62 -0.15 -6.97
C ALA A 92 -5.25 -1.57 -7.50
N MET A 93 -5.09 -2.56 -6.62
CA MET A 93 -4.87 -3.99 -6.91
C MET A 93 -3.61 -4.38 -7.67
N VAL A 94 -2.77 -3.45 -8.12
CA VAL A 94 -1.50 -3.76 -8.79
C VAL A 94 -0.68 -4.71 -7.92
N TRP A 95 -0.21 -5.81 -8.53
CA TRP A 95 0.53 -6.87 -7.86
C TRP A 95 2.01 -6.83 -8.20
N ILE A 96 2.77 -6.18 -7.34
CA ILE A 96 4.23 -6.10 -7.37
C ILE A 96 4.76 -6.57 -6.02
N ARG A 97 5.76 -7.45 -6.02
CA ARG A 97 6.39 -8.01 -4.83
C ARG A 97 7.41 -7.08 -4.20
N GLY A 98 8.16 -6.34 -5.03
CA GLY A 98 9.47 -5.79 -4.69
C GLY A 98 10.56 -6.43 -5.56
N ALA A 99 11.71 -5.77 -5.68
CA ALA A 99 12.86 -6.37 -6.35
C ALA A 99 13.60 -7.30 -5.37
N ALA A 100 14.31 -8.32 -5.88
CA ALA A 100 15.03 -9.27 -5.01
C ALA A 100 16.06 -8.55 -4.12
N GLU A 101 16.72 -7.55 -4.67
CA GLU A 101 17.73 -6.71 -4.03
C GLU A 101 17.16 -5.85 -2.89
N ASP A 102 15.83 -5.64 -2.82
CA ASP A 102 15.22 -4.96 -1.67
C ASP A 102 15.27 -5.83 -0.43
N PHE A 103 14.89 -7.10 -0.59
CA PHE A 103 14.85 -8.09 0.48
C PHE A 103 16.26 -8.52 0.88
N ASP A 104 17.15 -8.67 -0.10
CA ASP A 104 18.56 -8.93 0.20
C ASP A 104 19.19 -7.77 0.99
N ALA A 105 18.86 -6.51 0.66
CA ALA A 105 19.28 -5.37 1.47
C ALA A 105 18.71 -5.40 2.89
N TRP A 106 17.47 -5.89 3.08
CA TRP A 106 16.93 -6.09 4.42
C TRP A 106 17.71 -7.15 5.21
N ARG A 107 18.06 -8.27 4.58
CA ARG A 107 18.92 -9.31 5.18
C ARG A 107 20.29 -8.74 5.56
N ASP A 108 20.92 -8.05 4.62
CA ASP A 108 22.29 -7.54 4.78
C ASP A 108 22.36 -6.40 5.82
N ALA A 109 21.24 -5.74 6.10
CA ALA A 109 21.06 -4.84 7.25
C ALA A 109 20.96 -5.57 8.61
N GLY A 110 21.28 -6.87 8.68
CA GLY A 110 21.33 -7.66 9.91
C GLY A 110 20.03 -8.39 10.25
N ASN A 111 19.17 -8.66 9.27
CA ASN A 111 17.88 -9.33 9.47
C ASN A 111 17.87 -10.72 8.78
N PRO A 112 18.51 -11.75 9.37
CA PRO A 112 18.60 -13.06 8.75
C PRO A 112 17.20 -13.66 8.48
N GLY A 113 17.05 -14.38 7.36
CA GLY A 113 15.78 -14.99 6.95
C GLY A 113 14.82 -14.04 6.23
N TRP A 114 15.26 -12.80 5.93
CA TRP A 114 14.50 -11.79 5.17
C TRP A 114 15.06 -11.55 3.76
N GLY A 115 16.03 -12.35 3.30
CA GLY A 115 16.55 -12.27 1.94
C GLY A 115 15.53 -12.78 0.92
N PHE A 116 15.67 -12.40 -0.36
CA PHE A 116 14.67 -12.80 -1.35
C PHE A 116 14.51 -14.32 -1.46
N GLY A 117 15.63 -15.05 -1.40
CA GLY A 117 15.62 -16.52 -1.40
C GLY A 117 14.84 -17.13 -0.23
N ASP A 118 14.91 -16.52 0.97
CA ASP A 118 14.18 -16.97 2.16
C ASP A 118 12.67 -16.69 2.05
N LEU A 119 12.30 -15.60 1.35
CA LEU A 119 10.93 -15.11 1.24
C LEU A 119 10.20 -15.65 0.00
N LEU A 120 10.92 -16.13 -1.02
CA LEU A 120 10.35 -16.66 -2.25
C LEU A 120 9.35 -17.81 -2.01
N PRO A 121 9.58 -18.78 -1.11
CA PRO A 121 8.60 -19.81 -0.80
C PRO A 121 7.26 -19.24 -0.32
N ALA A 122 7.29 -18.21 0.54
CA ALA A 122 6.08 -17.54 1.01
C ALA A 122 5.37 -16.82 -0.14
N PHE A 123 6.08 -16.06 -0.98
CA PHE A 123 5.50 -15.42 -2.16
C PHE A 123 4.83 -16.43 -3.10
N LYS A 124 5.45 -17.59 -3.35
CA LYS A 124 4.87 -18.64 -4.18
C LYS A 124 3.64 -19.28 -3.53
N ALA A 125 3.65 -19.51 -2.22
CA ALA A 125 2.53 -20.07 -1.49
C ALA A 125 1.30 -19.13 -1.46
N ILE A 126 1.54 -17.82 -1.46
CA ILE A 126 0.49 -16.79 -1.47
C ILE A 126 -0.24 -16.71 -2.81
N GLU A 127 0.45 -16.97 -3.92
CA GLU A 127 -0.04 -16.66 -5.26
C GLU A 127 -0.83 -17.78 -5.94
N ASP A 128 -1.95 -17.40 -6.56
CA ASP A 128 -2.60 -18.13 -7.64
C ASP A 128 -2.50 -17.33 -8.93
N ASN A 129 -1.35 -17.45 -9.61
CA ASN A 129 -1.06 -16.68 -10.82
C ASN A 129 -1.77 -17.28 -12.05
N GLN A 130 -2.65 -16.50 -12.67
CA GLN A 130 -3.37 -16.91 -13.87
C GLN A 130 -2.44 -17.22 -15.05
N ALA A 131 -1.28 -16.56 -15.13
CA ALA A 131 -0.28 -16.82 -16.17
C ALA A 131 0.47 -18.17 -15.98
N GLY A 132 0.29 -18.85 -14.85
CA GLY A 132 0.94 -20.11 -14.52
C GLY A 132 2.03 -19.99 -13.46
N ALA A 133 2.44 -21.15 -12.93
CA ALA A 133 3.56 -21.28 -12.01
C ALA A 133 4.89 -21.31 -12.79
N THR A 134 5.94 -20.78 -12.19
CA THR A 134 7.31 -20.82 -12.72
C THR A 134 8.28 -21.10 -11.56
N ALA A 135 9.60 -21.00 -11.79
CA ALA A 135 10.58 -20.99 -10.72
C ALA A 135 10.27 -19.91 -9.66
N LEU A 136 9.82 -18.73 -10.12
CA LEU A 136 9.55 -17.56 -9.30
C LEU A 136 8.05 -17.36 -8.97
N ARG A 137 7.13 -17.94 -9.74
CA ARG A 137 5.68 -17.69 -9.62
C ARG A 137 4.92 -18.84 -8.97
N GLY A 138 3.93 -18.51 -8.16
CA GLY A 138 3.04 -19.46 -7.49
C GLY A 138 1.75 -19.76 -8.28
N LYS A 139 1.11 -20.90 -7.98
CA LYS A 139 -0.23 -21.25 -8.46
C LYS A 139 -1.00 -21.98 -7.36
N GLY A 140 -2.30 -21.73 -7.25
CA GLY A 140 -3.16 -22.36 -6.24
C GLY A 140 -3.17 -21.70 -4.86
N GLY A 141 -2.41 -20.62 -4.66
CA GLY A 141 -2.42 -19.83 -3.43
C GLY A 141 -3.72 -19.04 -3.21
N PRO A 142 -3.88 -18.43 -2.01
CA PRO A 142 -5.10 -17.70 -1.63
C PRO A 142 -5.31 -16.39 -2.41
N ILE A 143 -4.26 -15.77 -2.95
CA ILE A 143 -4.36 -14.50 -3.70
C ILE A 143 -4.28 -14.79 -5.20
N HIS A 144 -5.43 -14.74 -5.85
CA HIS A 144 -5.51 -14.81 -7.31
C HIS A 144 -4.94 -13.54 -7.94
N VAL A 145 -4.04 -13.74 -8.90
CA VAL A 145 -3.38 -12.68 -9.67
C VAL A 145 -3.79 -12.85 -11.14
N THR A 146 -4.58 -11.90 -11.63
CA THR A 146 -5.11 -11.89 -13.00
C THR A 146 -4.06 -11.33 -13.97
N ASP A 147 -3.91 -12.02 -15.09
CA ASP A 147 -3.14 -11.56 -16.24
C ASP A 147 -4.02 -10.68 -17.14
N ASN A 148 -3.73 -9.38 -17.19
CA ASN A 148 -4.55 -8.41 -17.90
C ASN A 148 -4.14 -8.17 -19.35
N ARG A 149 -3.10 -8.84 -19.87
CA ARG A 149 -2.57 -8.54 -21.23
C ARG A 149 -3.67 -8.50 -22.28
N LYS A 150 -4.62 -9.44 -22.26
CA LYS A 150 -5.72 -9.50 -23.22
C LYS A 150 -6.89 -8.54 -22.93
N ASN A 151 -6.93 -7.92 -21.76
CA ASN A 151 -8.09 -7.17 -21.26
C ASN A 151 -7.88 -5.66 -21.25
N VAL A 152 -6.62 -5.20 -21.21
CA VAL A 152 -6.31 -3.76 -21.18
C VAL A 152 -6.75 -3.05 -22.45
N HIS A 153 -7.02 -1.77 -22.32
CA HIS A 153 -7.37 -0.89 -23.43
C HIS A 153 -6.22 -0.80 -24.45
N PRO A 154 -6.47 -0.77 -25.76
CA PRO A 154 -5.43 -0.78 -26.80
C PRO A 154 -4.39 0.35 -26.72
N LEU A 155 -4.75 1.51 -26.15
CA LEU A 155 -3.80 2.59 -25.88
C LEU A 155 -2.63 2.14 -24.99
N THR A 156 -2.83 1.15 -24.12
CA THR A 156 -1.75 0.59 -23.29
C THR A 156 -0.62 0.08 -24.18
N TYR A 157 -0.92 -0.62 -25.27
CA TYR A 157 0.09 -1.11 -26.20
C TYR A 157 0.79 -0.02 -27.00
N ARG A 158 0.12 1.11 -27.25
CA ARG A 158 0.77 2.30 -27.83
C ARG A 158 1.79 2.91 -26.87
N PHE A 159 1.43 3.00 -25.58
CA PHE A 159 2.35 3.42 -24.53
C PHE A 159 3.56 2.49 -24.44
N LEU A 160 3.34 1.16 -24.41
CA LEU A 160 4.44 0.20 -24.36
C LEU A 160 5.40 0.34 -25.55
N ALA A 161 4.87 0.46 -26.77
CA ALA A 161 5.69 0.65 -27.97
C ALA A 161 6.50 1.97 -27.92
N ALA A 162 5.89 3.08 -27.48
CA ALA A 162 6.56 4.37 -27.32
C ALA A 162 7.65 4.31 -26.24
N SER A 163 7.41 3.60 -25.13
CA SER A 163 8.42 3.36 -24.10
C SER A 163 9.59 2.52 -24.61
N GLN A 164 9.36 1.56 -25.51
CA GLN A 164 10.45 0.82 -26.17
C GLN A 164 11.30 1.73 -27.07
N GLN A 165 10.67 2.62 -27.82
CA GLN A 165 11.39 3.65 -28.60
C GLN A 165 12.18 4.61 -27.71
N ALA A 166 11.71 4.84 -26.47
CA ALA A 166 12.43 5.61 -25.47
C ALA A 166 13.58 4.84 -24.78
N GLY A 167 13.79 3.57 -25.13
CA GLY A 167 14.91 2.75 -24.67
C GLY A 167 14.59 1.74 -23.56
N LEU A 168 13.32 1.56 -23.17
CA LEU A 168 12.95 0.57 -22.15
C LEU A 168 12.68 -0.80 -22.77
N PRO A 169 13.18 -1.91 -22.18
CA PRO A 169 12.82 -3.24 -22.65
C PRO A 169 11.34 -3.54 -22.36
N LEU A 170 10.74 -4.42 -23.16
CA LEU A 170 9.42 -4.97 -22.82
C LEU A 170 9.61 -6.00 -21.69
N ASN A 171 8.79 -5.89 -20.65
CA ASN A 171 8.77 -6.79 -19.51
C ASN A 171 7.38 -7.43 -19.39
N GLN A 172 7.34 -8.77 -19.42
CA GLN A 172 6.08 -9.52 -19.36
C GLN A 172 5.67 -9.90 -17.93
N ASP A 173 6.59 -9.87 -16.98
CA ASP A 173 6.36 -10.21 -15.57
C ASP A 173 7.34 -9.43 -14.69
N PHE A 174 6.85 -8.34 -14.11
CA PHE A 174 7.61 -7.51 -13.18
C PHE A 174 8.04 -8.22 -11.90
N ASN A 175 7.55 -9.44 -11.65
CA ASN A 175 7.96 -10.27 -10.51
C ASN A 175 8.71 -11.53 -10.98
N GLY A 176 9.15 -11.53 -12.24
CA GLY A 176 9.98 -12.55 -12.85
C GLY A 176 11.47 -12.28 -12.63
N GLU A 177 12.29 -12.66 -13.61
CA GLU A 177 13.76 -12.62 -13.50
C GLU A 177 14.33 -11.19 -13.48
N ALA A 178 13.65 -10.23 -14.11
CA ALA A 178 14.09 -8.85 -14.19
C ALA A 178 12.95 -7.87 -13.89
N GLN A 179 13.26 -6.80 -13.16
CA GLN A 179 12.31 -5.76 -12.78
C GLN A 179 12.21 -4.63 -13.83
N GLU A 180 13.33 -4.29 -14.47
CA GLU A 180 13.42 -3.17 -15.42
C GLU A 180 12.58 -3.44 -16.68
N GLY A 181 11.99 -2.39 -17.24
CA GLY A 181 11.20 -2.44 -18.46
C GLY A 181 9.75 -2.03 -18.29
N VAL A 182 8.99 -2.10 -19.37
CA VAL A 182 7.57 -1.71 -19.45
C VAL A 182 6.67 -2.87 -19.80
N GLY A 183 5.45 -2.87 -19.28
CA GLY A 183 4.53 -3.99 -19.41
C GLY A 183 3.12 -3.69 -18.92
N VAL A 184 2.27 -4.69 -19.04
CA VAL A 184 0.90 -4.68 -18.51
C VAL A 184 0.94 -5.08 -17.04
N TYR A 185 0.27 -4.33 -16.17
CA TYR A 185 0.21 -4.69 -14.76
C TYR A 185 -0.70 -5.90 -14.53
N GLN A 186 -0.21 -6.84 -13.73
CA GLN A 186 -1.04 -7.85 -13.11
C GLN A 186 -1.78 -7.25 -11.91
N ILE A 187 -2.99 -7.75 -11.64
CA ILE A 187 -3.82 -7.25 -10.52
C ILE A 187 -4.39 -8.38 -9.68
N THR A 188 -4.61 -8.11 -8.40
CA THR A 188 -5.27 -9.04 -7.48
C THR A 188 -6.80 -9.00 -7.64
N THR A 189 -7.33 -9.67 -8.66
CA THR A 189 -8.76 -9.86 -8.92
C THR A 189 -9.05 -11.32 -9.21
N LYS A 190 -10.29 -11.78 -9.00
CA LYS A 190 -10.79 -13.10 -9.38
C LYS A 190 -12.25 -12.99 -9.80
N ASP A 191 -12.58 -13.50 -10.98
CA ASP A 191 -13.93 -13.44 -11.59
C ASP A 191 -14.48 -12.01 -11.66
N GLY A 192 -13.61 -11.07 -12.09
CA GLY A 192 -13.93 -9.65 -12.21
C GLY A 192 -14.11 -8.89 -10.88
N ARG A 193 -13.85 -9.53 -9.74
CA ARG A 193 -13.95 -8.93 -8.40
C ARG A 193 -12.60 -8.83 -7.73
N ARG A 194 -12.41 -7.83 -6.89
CA ARG A 194 -11.22 -7.67 -6.04
C ARG A 194 -10.89 -8.94 -5.26
N MET A 195 -9.61 -9.27 -5.18
CA MET A 195 -9.04 -10.28 -4.29
C MET A 195 -8.22 -9.57 -3.19
N SER A 196 -8.89 -9.20 -2.10
CA SER A 196 -8.26 -8.60 -0.91
C SER A 196 -7.72 -9.67 0.03
N ALA A 197 -6.89 -9.28 1.00
CA ALA A 197 -6.42 -10.17 2.06
C ALA A 197 -7.60 -10.71 2.91
N ALA A 198 -8.66 -9.92 3.09
CA ALA A 198 -9.88 -10.41 3.73
C ALA A 198 -10.52 -11.56 2.94
N ARG A 199 -10.61 -11.44 1.62
CA ARG A 199 -11.21 -12.49 0.77
C ARG A 199 -10.33 -13.73 0.70
N GLY A 200 -9.01 -13.55 0.55
CA GLY A 200 -8.05 -14.64 0.38
C GLY A 200 -7.74 -15.40 1.67
N PHE A 201 -7.69 -14.72 2.82
CA PHE A 201 -7.20 -15.28 4.09
C PHE A 201 -8.23 -15.22 5.22
N LEU A 202 -8.72 -14.02 5.54
CA LEU A 202 -9.53 -13.83 6.76
C LEU A 202 -10.89 -14.52 6.68
N ARG A 203 -11.60 -14.41 5.56
CA ARG A 203 -12.93 -15.05 5.39
C ARG A 203 -12.85 -16.58 5.49
N PRO A 204 -11.85 -17.26 4.89
CA PRO A 204 -11.58 -18.67 5.22
C PRO A 204 -11.35 -18.92 6.72
N ALA A 205 -10.50 -18.12 7.37
CA ALA A 205 -10.21 -18.26 8.80
C ALA A 205 -11.46 -18.12 9.68
N MET A 206 -12.33 -17.15 9.39
CA MET A 206 -13.59 -16.89 10.10
C MET A 206 -14.58 -18.06 10.10
N LYS A 207 -14.39 -19.06 9.24
CA LYS A 207 -15.23 -20.28 9.24
C LYS A 207 -14.81 -21.27 10.33
N ARG A 208 -13.63 -21.10 10.93
CA ARG A 208 -13.09 -21.99 11.96
C ARG A 208 -13.61 -21.59 13.34
N PRO A 209 -13.94 -22.55 14.21
CA PRO A 209 -14.50 -22.26 15.54
C PRO A 209 -13.50 -21.58 16.49
N ASN A 210 -12.19 -21.70 16.23
CA ASN A 210 -11.11 -21.09 17.02
C ASN A 210 -10.75 -19.66 16.58
N VAL A 211 -11.48 -19.06 15.63
CA VAL A 211 -11.25 -17.68 15.17
C VAL A 211 -12.46 -16.82 15.50
N ARG A 212 -12.22 -15.74 16.25
CA ARG A 212 -13.21 -14.71 16.52
C ARG A 212 -12.76 -13.40 15.88
N VAL A 213 -13.67 -12.77 15.13
CA VAL A 213 -13.42 -11.45 14.53
C VAL A 213 -14.46 -10.48 15.07
N GLU A 214 -13.99 -9.40 15.69
CA GLU A 214 -14.82 -8.29 16.13
C GLU A 214 -14.58 -7.10 15.21
N THR A 215 -15.64 -6.60 14.58
CA THR A 215 -15.62 -5.37 13.78
C THR A 215 -16.06 -4.18 14.61
N ASP A 216 -15.82 -2.98 14.07
CA ASP A 216 -16.13 -1.71 14.73
C ASP A 216 -15.50 -1.63 16.14
N ALA A 217 -14.34 -2.27 16.29
CA ALA A 217 -13.59 -2.48 17.52
C ALA A 217 -12.24 -1.73 17.43
N LEU A 218 -12.23 -0.48 17.90
CA LEU A 218 -11.03 0.35 17.93
C LEU A 218 -10.17 -0.02 19.13
N VAL A 219 -9.02 -0.66 18.91
CA VAL A 219 -8.04 -0.91 19.98
C VAL A 219 -7.43 0.42 20.42
N THR A 220 -7.51 0.71 21.72
CA THR A 220 -7.09 1.99 22.31
C THR A 220 -5.77 1.89 23.03
N LYS A 221 -5.45 0.72 23.61
CA LYS A 221 -4.22 0.50 24.38
C LYS A 221 -3.85 -0.97 24.47
N VAL A 222 -2.54 -1.26 24.47
CA VAL A 222 -2.01 -2.55 24.91
C VAL A 222 -1.91 -2.54 26.44
N LEU A 223 -2.27 -3.66 27.05
CA LEU A 223 -2.29 -3.84 28.50
C LEU A 223 -1.09 -4.69 28.92
N PHE A 224 -0.45 -4.31 30.04
CA PHE A 224 0.82 -4.89 30.47
C PHE A 224 0.79 -5.35 31.92
N GLU A 225 1.57 -6.40 32.19
CA GLU A 225 2.03 -6.79 33.52
C GLU A 225 3.56 -6.69 33.53
N GLY A 226 4.11 -5.67 34.21
CA GLY A 226 5.51 -5.30 34.05
C GLY A 226 5.85 -4.98 32.58
N LYS A 227 6.79 -5.72 32.00
CA LYS A 227 7.20 -5.61 30.58
C LYS A 227 6.63 -6.71 29.69
N ARG A 228 5.53 -7.35 30.09
CA ARG A 228 4.82 -8.34 29.28
C ARG A 228 3.48 -7.79 28.82
N ALA A 229 3.25 -7.79 27.50
CA ALA A 229 1.92 -7.53 26.97
C ALA A 229 1.00 -8.72 27.25
N VAL A 230 -0.12 -8.46 27.91
CA VAL A 230 -1.09 -9.49 28.36
C VAL A 230 -2.44 -9.35 27.68
N GLY A 231 -2.61 -8.36 26.80
CA GLY A 231 -3.79 -8.20 25.95
C GLY A 231 -4.05 -6.74 25.63
N VAL A 232 -5.31 -6.38 25.37
CA VAL A 232 -5.67 -5.04 24.86
C VAL A 232 -6.97 -4.51 25.46
N GLU A 233 -7.08 -3.19 25.48
CA GLU A 233 -8.31 -2.42 25.66
C GLU A 233 -8.82 -1.97 24.29
N TYR A 234 -10.13 -1.99 24.08
CA TYR A 234 -10.75 -1.52 22.84
C TYR A 234 -12.13 -0.90 23.08
N LEU A 235 -12.52 0.03 22.20
CA LEU A 235 -13.85 0.63 22.15
C LEU A 235 -14.69 -0.08 21.09
N GLN A 236 -15.88 -0.51 21.46
CA GLN A 236 -16.85 -1.10 20.53
C GLN A 236 -18.27 -0.76 20.99
N ASN A 237 -19.10 -0.26 20.07
CA ASN A 237 -20.48 0.16 20.35
C ASN A 237 -20.61 1.12 21.54
N GLY A 238 -19.69 2.09 21.65
CA GLY A 238 -19.65 3.08 22.73
C GLY A 238 -19.16 2.55 24.09
N ALA A 239 -18.86 1.24 24.19
CA ALA A 239 -18.38 0.64 25.43
C ALA A 239 -16.89 0.29 25.33
N LYS A 240 -16.17 0.53 26.44
CA LYS A 240 -14.80 0.08 26.64
C LYS A 240 -14.80 -1.38 27.07
N LYS A 241 -14.00 -2.20 26.40
CA LYS A 241 -13.87 -3.64 26.61
C LYS A 241 -12.40 -4.04 26.71
N THR A 242 -12.15 -5.22 27.26
CA THR A 242 -10.81 -5.80 27.39
C THR A 242 -10.78 -7.24 26.92
N ALA A 243 -9.64 -7.65 26.35
CA ALA A 243 -9.34 -9.03 25.99
C ALA A 243 -7.93 -9.41 26.48
N ARG A 244 -7.74 -10.67 26.88
CA ARG A 244 -6.45 -11.21 27.32
C ARG A 244 -5.84 -12.12 26.26
N ALA A 245 -4.52 -11.99 26.09
CA ALA A 245 -3.71 -12.88 25.27
C ALA A 245 -2.97 -13.84 26.19
N GLY A 246 -3.15 -15.15 25.99
CA GLY A 246 -2.42 -16.20 26.69
C GLY A 246 -0.97 -16.28 26.22
N ARG A 247 -0.69 -15.95 24.95
CA ARG A 247 0.65 -16.00 24.36
C ARG A 247 1.14 -14.61 23.97
N GLU A 248 0.59 -14.04 22.91
CA GLU A 248 1.09 -12.81 22.32
C GLU A 248 -0.03 -11.88 21.81
N VAL A 249 0.23 -10.57 21.91
CA VAL A 249 -0.49 -9.53 21.18
C VAL A 249 0.32 -9.20 19.91
N ILE A 250 -0.36 -9.19 18.76
CA ILE A 250 0.24 -8.93 17.46
C ILE A 250 -0.39 -7.65 16.88
N LEU A 251 0.43 -6.63 16.67
CA LEU A 251 0.00 -5.37 16.07
C LEU A 251 0.13 -5.46 14.55
N SER A 252 -0.98 -5.25 13.86
CA SER A 252 -1.10 -5.25 12.39
C SER A 252 -1.93 -4.06 11.90
N GLY A 253 -1.82 -2.92 12.60
CA GLY A 253 -2.53 -1.67 12.29
C GLY A 253 -1.98 -0.92 11.06
N GLY A 254 -0.83 -1.35 10.54
CA GLY A 254 -0.12 -0.70 9.46
C GLY A 254 0.69 0.51 9.92
N SER A 255 1.42 1.10 8.97
CA SER A 255 2.43 2.15 9.20
C SER A 255 1.93 3.44 9.84
N VAL A 256 0.61 3.62 10.02
CA VAL A 256 0.02 4.78 10.72
C VAL A 256 -0.49 4.38 12.11
N ASN A 257 -1.36 3.36 12.19
CA ASN A 257 -2.02 3.02 13.46
C ASN A 257 -1.15 2.24 14.43
N THR A 258 -0.21 1.42 13.93
CA THR A 258 0.71 0.66 14.79
C THR A 258 1.59 1.57 15.65
N PRO A 259 2.35 2.55 15.10
CA PRO A 259 3.15 3.44 15.94
C PRO A 259 2.28 4.30 16.86
N GLN A 260 1.10 4.74 16.40
CA GLN A 260 0.15 5.45 17.26
C GLN A 260 -0.26 4.60 18.47
N LEU A 261 -0.65 3.34 18.25
CA LEU A 261 -1.07 2.45 19.34
C LEU A 261 0.07 2.16 20.31
N LEU A 262 1.31 1.96 19.82
CA LEU A 262 2.48 1.81 20.68
C LEU A 262 2.69 3.06 21.55
N GLN A 263 2.62 4.26 20.96
CA GLN A 263 2.76 5.52 21.69
C GLN A 263 1.64 5.69 22.74
N LEU A 264 0.37 5.45 22.38
CA LEU A 264 -0.77 5.46 23.31
C LEU A 264 -0.62 4.44 24.45
N SER A 265 0.14 3.37 24.20
CA SER A 265 0.44 2.30 25.15
C SER A 265 1.67 2.58 26.03
N GLY A 266 2.29 3.76 25.90
CA GLY A 266 3.48 4.13 26.68
C GLY A 266 4.80 3.61 26.11
N ILE A 267 4.82 3.15 24.86
CA ILE A 267 6.01 2.69 24.15
C ILE A 267 6.33 3.68 23.03
N GLY A 268 7.38 4.49 23.20
CA GLY A 268 7.74 5.50 22.21
C GLY A 268 8.71 6.57 22.70
N PRO A 269 8.82 7.71 21.99
CA PRO A 269 9.71 8.80 22.39
C PRO A 269 9.27 9.41 23.73
N ALA A 270 10.11 9.30 24.76
CA ALA A 270 9.75 9.69 26.13
C ALA A 270 9.27 11.14 26.27
N THR A 271 9.92 12.07 25.56
CA THR A 271 9.52 13.50 25.55
C THR A 271 8.10 13.68 25.03
N LEU A 272 7.78 13.09 23.87
CA LEU A 272 6.44 13.15 23.27
C LEU A 272 5.38 12.58 24.21
N LEU A 273 5.65 11.41 24.81
CA LEU A 273 4.70 10.77 25.72
C LEU A 273 4.43 11.64 26.95
N GLY A 274 5.47 12.28 27.51
CA GLY A 274 5.33 13.24 28.60
C GLY A 274 4.50 14.46 28.23
N GLU A 275 4.72 15.04 27.05
CA GLU A 275 3.99 16.23 26.54
C GLU A 275 2.48 16.00 26.45
N VAL A 276 2.04 14.79 26.11
CA VAL A 276 0.61 14.44 26.01
C VAL A 276 0.07 13.68 27.25
N GLY A 277 0.85 13.62 28.32
CA GLY A 277 0.42 13.04 29.61
C GLY A 277 0.32 11.51 29.65
N ILE A 278 1.05 10.79 28.79
CA ILE A 278 1.10 9.33 28.79
C ILE A 278 2.32 8.84 29.61
N PRO A 279 2.11 7.98 30.61
CA PRO A 279 3.23 7.35 31.32
C PRO A 279 4.13 6.54 30.40
N VAL A 280 5.44 6.75 30.50
CA VAL A 280 6.44 6.01 29.73
C VAL A 280 6.63 4.62 30.34
N LEU A 281 6.16 3.59 29.64
CA LEU A 281 6.44 2.19 29.98
C LEU A 281 7.80 1.76 29.42
N HIS A 282 8.08 2.14 28.17
CA HIS A 282 9.34 1.82 27.51
C HIS A 282 9.72 2.94 26.53
N ALA A 283 10.84 3.60 26.82
CA ALA A 283 11.36 4.64 25.95
C ALA A 283 12.00 4.01 24.70
N ASN A 284 11.41 4.28 23.54
CA ASN A 284 12.00 3.94 22.25
C ASN A 284 11.76 5.11 21.29
N LYS A 285 12.81 5.89 21.02
CA LYS A 285 12.73 7.10 20.17
C LYS A 285 12.40 6.83 18.71
N HIS A 286 12.46 5.57 18.25
CA HIS A 286 12.25 5.17 16.86
C HIS A 286 10.80 4.80 16.54
N VAL A 287 9.94 4.61 17.54
CA VAL A 287 8.51 4.37 17.30
C VAL A 287 7.90 5.60 16.64
N GLY A 288 7.39 5.41 15.43
CA GLY A 288 6.81 6.46 14.59
C GLY A 288 7.83 7.19 13.71
N ARG A 289 9.14 7.01 13.90
CA ARG A 289 10.18 7.63 13.05
C ARG A 289 10.45 6.80 11.80
N ASN A 290 11.29 7.32 10.90
CA ASN A 290 11.73 6.62 9.69
C ASN A 290 10.56 6.32 8.73
N LEU A 291 9.49 7.12 8.75
CA LEU A 291 8.41 6.99 7.77
C LEU A 291 9.00 7.16 6.37
N GLN A 292 8.72 6.19 5.52
CA GLN A 292 9.06 6.25 4.10
C GLN A 292 7.80 6.03 3.29
N ASP A 293 7.72 6.68 2.14
CA ASP A 293 6.61 6.52 1.21
C ASP A 293 7.07 6.90 -0.19
N HIS A 294 6.43 6.33 -1.19
CA HIS A 294 6.64 6.67 -2.59
C HIS A 294 5.94 8.00 -2.91
N GLN A 295 6.69 8.94 -3.46
CA GLN A 295 6.17 10.21 -3.97
C GLN A 295 5.96 10.09 -5.47
N GLY A 296 4.76 10.44 -5.92
CA GLY A 296 4.38 10.31 -7.32
C GLY A 296 3.57 11.47 -7.85
N ILE A 297 3.53 11.54 -9.18
CA ILE A 297 2.89 12.59 -9.95
C ILE A 297 2.35 12.03 -11.26
N ASN A 298 1.27 12.63 -11.76
CA ASN A 298 0.73 12.33 -13.08
C ASN A 298 0.90 13.53 -14.02
N TYR A 299 1.24 13.24 -15.27
CA TYR A 299 1.13 14.14 -16.40
C TYR A 299 -0.03 13.67 -17.26
N THR A 300 -0.81 14.59 -17.78
CA THR A 300 -2.07 14.30 -18.48
C THR A 300 -2.07 14.92 -19.85
N TRP A 301 -2.50 14.14 -20.84
CA TRP A 301 -2.64 14.58 -22.22
C TRP A 301 -4.07 14.41 -22.71
N LYS A 302 -4.46 15.31 -23.61
CA LYS A 302 -5.62 15.14 -24.47
C LYS A 302 -5.21 14.27 -25.66
N ALA A 303 -6.03 13.27 -25.96
CA ALA A 303 -5.84 12.37 -27.09
C ALA A 303 -6.73 12.76 -28.28
N LYS A 304 -6.23 12.46 -29.50
CA LYS A 304 -6.98 12.53 -30.77
C LYS A 304 -7.87 11.30 -31.01
N VAL A 305 -7.75 10.28 -30.17
CA VAL A 305 -8.44 8.99 -30.28
C VAL A 305 -9.27 8.72 -29.03
N PRO A 306 -10.35 7.92 -29.10
CA PRO A 306 -11.18 7.60 -27.94
C PRO A 306 -10.39 6.94 -26.81
N THR A 307 -10.81 7.24 -25.58
CA THR A 307 -10.26 6.73 -24.31
C THR A 307 -11.41 6.26 -23.41
N LEU A 308 -11.11 5.80 -22.19
CA LEU A 308 -12.17 5.46 -21.24
C LEU A 308 -13.04 6.66 -20.85
N ASN A 309 -12.58 7.90 -21.07
CA ASN A 309 -13.40 9.09 -20.83
C ASN A 309 -14.69 9.06 -21.66
N GLN A 310 -14.63 8.65 -22.93
CA GLN A 310 -15.82 8.62 -23.81
C GLN A 310 -16.81 7.54 -23.40
N VAL A 311 -16.32 6.47 -22.78
CA VAL A 311 -17.15 5.35 -22.27
C VAL A 311 -17.75 5.70 -20.91
N LEU A 312 -16.97 6.28 -20.02
CA LEU A 312 -17.33 6.45 -18.61
C LEU A 312 -17.93 7.81 -18.29
N ARG A 313 -17.81 8.82 -19.15
CA ARG A 313 -18.39 10.15 -18.90
C ARG A 313 -19.91 10.20 -19.04
N PRO A 314 -20.52 9.77 -20.17
CA PRO A 314 -21.95 9.90 -20.36
C PRO A 314 -22.72 8.98 -19.41
N TRP A 315 -23.90 9.41 -18.95
CA TRP A 315 -24.71 8.64 -18.01
C TRP A 315 -25.16 7.29 -18.60
N TRP A 316 -25.49 7.26 -19.89
CA TRP A 316 -25.83 6.00 -20.59
C TRP A 316 -24.62 5.07 -20.68
N GLY A 317 -23.40 5.62 -20.76
CA GLY A 317 -22.16 4.84 -20.86
C GLY A 317 -21.87 4.15 -19.54
N LYS A 318 -22.03 4.90 -18.44
CA LYS A 318 -22.03 4.37 -17.07
C LYS A 318 -23.08 3.27 -16.88
N LEU A 319 -24.28 3.44 -17.42
CA LEU A 319 -25.34 2.43 -17.37
C LEU A 319 -24.93 1.14 -18.12
N LEU A 320 -24.44 1.26 -19.36
CA LEU A 320 -24.01 0.11 -20.18
C LEU A 320 -22.87 -0.68 -19.51
N VAL A 321 -21.82 -0.01 -19.04
CA VAL A 321 -20.72 -0.71 -18.33
C VAL A 321 -21.18 -1.29 -16.99
N GLY A 322 -22.15 -0.64 -16.34
CA GLY A 322 -22.80 -1.16 -15.12
C GLY A 322 -23.53 -2.46 -15.40
N MET A 323 -24.35 -2.50 -16.45
CA MET A 323 -25.08 -3.72 -16.87
C MET A 323 -24.11 -4.84 -17.28
N GLN A 324 -23.08 -4.52 -18.07
CA GLN A 324 -22.04 -5.48 -18.45
C GLN A 324 -21.37 -6.09 -17.21
N TYR A 325 -21.00 -5.28 -16.22
CA TYR A 325 -20.36 -5.76 -15.01
C TYR A 325 -21.30 -6.61 -14.14
N LEU A 326 -22.58 -6.22 -14.02
CA LEU A 326 -23.55 -6.97 -13.23
C LEU A 326 -23.86 -8.34 -13.85
N ALA A 327 -23.97 -8.40 -15.19
CA ALA A 327 -24.26 -9.63 -15.91
C ALA A 327 -23.03 -10.55 -16.08
N LEU A 328 -21.89 -9.98 -16.48
CA LEU A 328 -20.72 -10.74 -16.95
C LEU A 328 -19.48 -10.56 -16.07
N ARG A 329 -19.44 -9.54 -15.20
CA ARG A 329 -18.25 -9.14 -14.43
C ARG A 329 -17.02 -8.87 -15.29
N THR A 330 -17.26 -8.31 -16.48
CA THR A 330 -16.22 -7.90 -17.43
C THR A 330 -16.30 -6.39 -17.70
N GLY A 331 -15.35 -5.89 -18.49
CA GLY A 331 -15.31 -4.51 -18.93
C GLY A 331 -14.57 -3.56 -17.96
N PRO A 332 -14.69 -2.25 -18.16
CA PRO A 332 -13.89 -1.26 -17.42
C PRO A 332 -14.03 -1.34 -15.90
N LEU A 333 -15.21 -1.70 -15.39
CA LEU A 333 -15.47 -1.77 -13.94
C LEU A 333 -14.76 -2.95 -13.26
N SER A 334 -14.36 -3.98 -14.01
CA SER A 334 -13.62 -5.14 -13.50
C SER A 334 -12.09 -4.98 -13.56
N MET A 335 -11.58 -3.80 -13.94
CA MET A 335 -10.16 -3.52 -14.08
C MET A 335 -9.65 -2.45 -13.10
N SER A 336 -8.33 -2.35 -12.97
CA SER A 336 -7.66 -1.20 -12.34
C SER A 336 -7.52 -0.03 -13.32
N MET A 337 -7.39 1.19 -12.82
CA MET A 337 -7.09 2.37 -13.64
C MET A 337 -5.66 2.33 -14.20
N ASN A 338 -4.70 1.81 -13.41
CA ASN A 338 -3.33 1.60 -13.84
C ASN A 338 -3.27 0.30 -14.65
N GLN A 339 -3.35 0.40 -15.98
CA GLN A 339 -3.41 -0.76 -16.87
C GLN A 339 -2.03 -1.22 -17.35
N GLY A 340 -1.14 -0.26 -17.61
CA GLY A 340 0.27 -0.52 -17.94
C GLY A 340 1.19 0.31 -17.07
N GLY A 341 2.49 0.10 -17.23
CA GLY A 341 3.52 0.83 -16.51
C GLY A 341 4.87 0.17 -16.69
N GLY A 342 5.73 0.30 -15.70
CA GLY A 342 7.07 -0.27 -15.75
C GLY A 342 7.99 0.24 -14.67
N PHE A 343 9.25 -0.16 -14.75
CA PHE A 343 10.32 0.30 -13.87
C PHE A 343 11.52 0.70 -14.72
N PHE A 344 12.17 1.80 -14.35
CA PHE A 344 13.34 2.27 -15.07
C PHE A 344 14.36 2.91 -14.12
N ARG A 345 15.59 3.01 -14.62
CA ARG A 345 16.65 3.79 -13.99
C ARG A 345 16.60 5.22 -14.51
N SER A 346 16.56 6.20 -13.60
CA SER A 346 16.61 7.61 -13.98
C SER A 346 17.99 8.00 -14.53
N ASP A 347 19.04 7.27 -14.14
CA ASP A 347 20.43 7.46 -14.58
C ASP A 347 21.12 6.10 -14.86
N PRO A 348 21.91 5.95 -15.94
CA PRO A 348 22.59 4.70 -16.30
C PRO A 348 23.59 4.16 -15.27
N SER A 349 24.17 5.00 -14.41
CA SER A 349 25.09 4.59 -13.34
C SER A 349 24.41 3.79 -12.22
N ARG A 350 23.08 3.84 -12.15
CA ARG A 350 22.31 3.07 -11.17
C ARG A 350 22.33 1.58 -11.52
N THR A 351 22.47 0.75 -10.50
CA THR A 351 22.53 -0.72 -10.63
C THR A 351 21.16 -1.37 -10.70
N ARG A 352 20.09 -0.67 -10.28
CA ARG A 352 18.71 -1.17 -10.27
C ARG A 352 17.69 -0.05 -10.49
N PRO A 353 16.48 -0.37 -10.99
CA PRO A 353 15.42 0.63 -11.17
C PRO A 353 15.08 1.39 -9.89
N ASN A 354 14.92 2.70 -10.03
CA ASN A 354 14.58 3.62 -8.95
C ASN A 354 13.26 4.35 -9.18
N MET A 355 12.68 4.25 -10.38
CA MET A 355 11.39 4.84 -10.72
C MET A 355 10.39 3.78 -11.18
N GLN A 356 9.12 3.96 -10.81
CA GLN A 356 7.98 3.18 -11.31
C GLN A 356 7.10 4.08 -12.19
N LEU A 357 6.66 3.56 -13.34
CA LEU A 357 5.74 4.21 -14.28
C LEU A 357 4.32 3.68 -14.11
N TYR A 358 3.33 4.53 -14.39
CA TYR A 358 1.92 4.16 -14.43
C TYR A 358 1.29 4.70 -15.70
N PHE A 359 0.50 3.89 -16.38
CA PHE A 359 -0.29 4.31 -17.54
C PHE A 359 -1.78 4.15 -17.25
N GLN A 360 -2.49 5.28 -17.36
CA GLN A 360 -3.92 5.39 -17.11
C GLN A 360 -4.60 5.83 -18.40
N VAL A 361 -5.49 5.01 -18.95
CA VAL A 361 -6.25 5.31 -20.19
C VAL A 361 -7.46 6.20 -19.94
N PHE A 362 -7.32 7.11 -18.97
CA PHE A 362 -8.37 7.91 -18.38
C PHE A 362 -7.80 9.20 -17.79
N SER A 363 -8.60 10.27 -17.70
CA SER A 363 -8.22 11.54 -17.06
C SER A 363 -9.36 12.22 -16.29
N THR A 364 -9.02 12.98 -15.24
CA THR A 364 -9.96 13.69 -14.36
C THR A 364 -9.46 15.06 -13.87
N VAL A 365 -8.81 15.82 -14.74
CA VAL A 365 -8.18 17.11 -14.38
C VAL A 365 -9.23 18.19 -14.06
N LEU A 366 -10.44 18.09 -14.65
CA LEU A 366 -11.55 19.02 -14.45
C LEU A 366 -12.73 18.31 -13.75
N PRO A 367 -12.66 18.09 -12.43
CA PRO A 367 -13.80 17.59 -11.68
C PRO A 367 -14.98 18.58 -11.77
N LYS A 368 -16.20 18.09 -11.84
CA LYS A 368 -17.38 18.95 -11.64
C LYS A 368 -17.38 19.48 -10.21
N ALA A 369 -17.83 20.72 -10.03
CA ALA A 369 -17.97 21.32 -8.70
C ALA A 369 -18.81 20.41 -7.79
N GLY A 370 -18.27 20.06 -6.61
CA GLY A 370 -18.91 19.17 -5.64
C GLY A 370 -18.84 17.67 -5.96
N GLU A 371 -18.28 17.25 -7.09
CA GLU A 371 -18.06 15.83 -7.41
C GLU A 371 -16.60 15.41 -7.19
N ARG A 372 -16.39 14.13 -6.85
CA ARG A 372 -15.05 13.55 -6.68
C ARG A 372 -14.40 13.35 -8.06
N PRO A 373 -13.12 13.72 -8.27
CA PRO A 373 -12.47 13.67 -9.59
C PRO A 373 -12.65 12.35 -10.34
N ILE A 374 -12.42 11.22 -9.66
CA ILE A 374 -12.51 9.88 -10.26
C ILE A 374 -13.91 9.47 -10.74
N LEU A 375 -14.97 10.17 -10.30
CA LEU A 375 -16.35 9.91 -10.73
C LEU A 375 -16.77 10.76 -11.93
N THR A 376 -15.92 11.71 -12.31
CA THR A 376 -16.20 12.73 -13.31
C THR A 376 -15.05 12.76 -14.32
N PRO A 377 -15.02 11.80 -15.26
CA PRO A 377 -14.05 11.81 -16.36
C PRO A 377 -14.06 13.14 -17.09
N ASP A 378 -12.91 13.63 -17.56
CA ASP A 378 -12.82 14.85 -18.37
C ASP A 378 -13.69 14.80 -19.64
N PRO A 379 -14.16 15.96 -20.16
CA PRO A 379 -15.01 16.02 -21.37
C PRO A 379 -14.33 15.62 -22.66
N PHE A 380 -13.01 15.54 -22.67
CA PHE A 380 -12.20 15.18 -23.82
C PHE A 380 -11.63 13.76 -23.68
N PRO A 381 -11.20 13.12 -24.79
CA PRO A 381 -10.41 11.90 -24.70
C PRO A 381 -9.08 12.20 -24.00
N GLY A 382 -8.77 11.49 -22.92
CA GLY A 382 -7.62 11.80 -22.10
C GLY A 382 -6.97 10.57 -21.50
N PHE A 383 -5.66 10.67 -21.28
CA PHE A 383 -4.88 9.65 -20.59
C PHE A 383 -3.79 10.33 -19.76
N SER A 384 -3.27 9.59 -18.80
CA SER A 384 -2.16 10.04 -17.95
C SER A 384 -1.02 9.03 -17.96
N ILE A 385 0.20 9.55 -17.98
CA ILE A 385 1.41 8.82 -17.62
C ILE A 385 1.83 9.38 -16.27
N GLY A 386 1.94 8.51 -15.28
CA GLY A 386 2.42 8.84 -13.96
C GLY A 386 3.74 8.17 -13.66
N LEU A 387 4.38 8.65 -12.60
CA LEU A 387 5.55 7.99 -12.03
C LEU A 387 5.62 8.19 -10.53
N SER A 388 6.39 7.33 -9.87
CA SER A 388 6.82 7.52 -8.48
C SER A 388 8.24 7.02 -8.30
N ASN A 389 8.95 7.58 -7.33
CA ASN A 389 10.21 6.99 -6.90
C ASN A 389 9.96 5.68 -6.15
N CYS A 390 10.99 4.83 -6.06
CA CYS A 390 10.95 3.54 -5.35
C CYS A 390 11.63 3.63 -3.98
N ARG A 391 12.67 4.46 -3.84
CA ARG A 391 13.46 4.52 -2.59
C ARG A 391 13.87 5.95 -2.30
N PRO A 392 12.91 6.86 -2.02
CA PRO A 392 13.25 8.21 -1.57
C PRO A 392 14.18 8.15 -0.37
N SER A 393 15.09 9.11 -0.27
CA SER A 393 15.98 9.30 0.86
C SER A 393 15.37 10.18 1.96
N SER A 394 14.34 10.98 1.64
CA SER A 394 13.53 11.69 2.63
C SER A 394 12.95 10.75 3.69
N ARG A 395 12.94 11.19 4.96
CA ARG A 395 12.39 10.43 6.10
C ARG A 395 11.43 11.31 6.91
N GLY A 396 10.25 10.76 7.17
CA GLY A 396 9.19 11.39 7.94
C GLY A 396 8.95 10.77 9.32
N GLU A 397 7.81 11.11 9.91
CA GLU A 397 7.33 10.55 11.18
C GLU A 397 5.79 10.51 11.32
N ILE A 398 5.33 9.61 12.21
CA ILE A 398 3.96 9.50 12.70
C ILE A 398 3.98 9.65 14.22
N MET A 399 3.38 10.73 14.74
CA MET A 399 3.40 11.06 16.17
C MET A 399 2.00 11.37 16.67
N ILE A 400 1.62 10.82 17.83
CA ILE A 400 0.37 11.20 18.50
C ILE A 400 0.34 12.70 18.83
N ARG A 401 -0.88 13.26 18.83
CA ARG A 401 -1.12 14.65 19.26
C ARG A 401 -1.81 14.74 20.62
N SER A 402 -2.39 13.63 21.06
CA SER A 402 -3.28 13.55 22.22
C SER A 402 -3.24 12.13 22.78
N ALA A 403 -3.59 12.00 24.06
CA ALA A 403 -3.85 10.71 24.70
C ALA A 403 -5.22 10.11 24.29
N ASP A 404 -6.07 10.87 23.59
CA ASP A 404 -7.31 10.36 23.02
C ASP A 404 -7.02 9.45 21.81
N PRO A 405 -7.36 8.14 21.88
CA PRO A 405 -7.07 7.19 20.81
C PRO A 405 -7.89 7.43 19.53
N THR A 406 -8.92 8.26 19.57
CA THR A 406 -9.76 8.59 18.41
C THR A 406 -9.22 9.77 17.59
N VAL A 407 -8.26 10.52 18.14
CA VAL A 407 -7.61 11.63 17.45
C VAL A 407 -6.56 11.08 16.49
N HIS A 408 -6.63 11.50 15.23
CA HIS A 408 -5.64 11.12 14.21
C HIS A 408 -4.24 11.62 14.59
N PRO A 409 -3.18 10.82 14.33
CA PRO A 409 -1.82 11.22 14.61
C PRO A 409 -1.38 12.31 13.63
N ARG A 410 -0.30 13.02 14.00
CA ARG A 410 0.46 13.87 13.09
C ARG A 410 1.23 12.99 12.10
N ILE A 411 1.08 13.28 10.82
CA ILE A 411 1.81 12.63 9.74
C ILE A 411 2.69 13.68 9.08
N THR A 412 4.00 13.59 9.29
CA THR A 412 5.01 14.48 8.70
C THR A 412 5.80 13.68 7.68
N VAL A 413 5.66 13.98 6.39
CA VAL A 413 6.26 13.17 5.31
C VAL A 413 7.70 13.59 5.00
N ASN A 414 7.96 14.90 5.01
CA ASN A 414 9.21 15.51 4.58
C ASN A 414 9.55 15.18 3.11
N ALA A 415 8.56 15.17 2.23
CA ALA A 415 8.76 14.83 0.82
C ALA A 415 9.77 15.79 0.15
N TYR A 416 10.69 15.29 -0.67
CA TYR A 416 11.69 16.12 -1.37
C TYR A 416 12.51 17.04 -0.44
N SER A 417 12.75 16.58 0.79
CA SER A 417 13.59 17.27 1.77
C SER A 417 15.09 17.11 1.51
N THR A 418 15.47 16.21 0.60
CA THR A 418 16.86 15.98 0.17
C THR A 418 17.04 16.39 -1.29
N GLU A 419 18.25 16.85 -1.63
CA GLU A 419 18.58 17.23 -3.01
C GLU A 419 18.55 16.03 -3.98
N SER A 420 18.92 14.85 -3.49
CA SER A 420 18.89 13.62 -4.28
C SER A 420 17.47 13.24 -4.72
N ASP A 421 16.47 13.41 -3.86
CA ASP A 421 15.08 13.10 -4.21
C ASP A 421 14.51 14.10 -5.23
N VAL A 422 14.94 15.36 -5.16
CA VAL A 422 14.58 16.41 -6.12
C VAL A 422 15.19 16.13 -7.49
N ALA A 423 16.50 15.83 -7.52
CA ALA A 423 17.22 15.52 -8.76
C ALA A 423 16.65 14.26 -9.43
N GLU A 424 16.41 13.21 -8.65
CA GLU A 424 15.84 11.95 -9.15
C GLU A 424 14.45 12.16 -9.78
N MET A 425 13.57 12.94 -9.12
CA MET A 425 12.25 13.24 -9.66
C MET A 425 12.33 14.11 -10.93
N LEU A 426 13.25 15.07 -10.98
CA LEU A 426 13.48 15.92 -12.15
C LEU A 426 13.86 15.09 -13.39
N ASP A 427 14.82 14.18 -13.26
CA ASP A 427 15.22 13.28 -14.35
C ASP A 427 14.05 12.41 -14.82
N ALA A 428 13.26 11.93 -13.87
CA ALA A 428 12.13 11.06 -14.14
C ALA A 428 11.01 11.78 -14.91
N VAL A 429 10.64 13.01 -14.55
CA VAL A 429 9.60 13.76 -15.27
C VAL A 429 10.04 14.17 -16.68
N LYS A 430 11.34 14.46 -16.87
CA LYS A 430 11.93 14.68 -18.20
C LYS A 430 11.83 13.42 -19.06
N PHE A 431 12.19 12.27 -18.50
CA PHE A 431 12.11 11.00 -19.20
C PHE A 431 10.67 10.59 -19.56
N LEU A 432 9.72 10.86 -18.67
CA LEU A 432 8.30 10.64 -18.93
C LEU A 432 7.78 11.44 -20.13
N ARG A 433 8.19 12.70 -20.30
CA ARG A 433 7.89 13.48 -21.51
C ARG A 433 8.60 12.92 -22.75
N ARG A 434 9.82 12.41 -22.61
CA ARG A 434 10.52 11.71 -23.70
C ARG A 434 9.73 10.50 -24.21
N ILE A 435 9.12 9.71 -23.31
CA ILE A 435 8.22 8.61 -23.69
C ILE A 435 7.02 9.13 -24.48
N ALA A 436 6.35 10.18 -23.98
CA ALA A 436 5.19 10.77 -24.66
C ALA A 436 5.54 11.31 -26.06
N ALA A 437 6.76 11.79 -26.26
CA ALA A 437 7.26 12.27 -27.55
C ALA A 437 7.57 11.17 -28.58
N GLN A 438 7.60 9.89 -28.18
CA GLN A 438 7.85 8.79 -29.13
C GLN A 438 6.56 8.35 -29.85
N SER A 439 6.68 7.95 -31.12
CA SER A 439 5.62 7.21 -31.81
C SER A 439 5.47 5.82 -31.17
N PRO A 440 4.24 5.28 -31.00
CA PRO A 440 2.96 5.78 -31.52
C PRO A 440 2.16 6.67 -30.56
N MET A 441 2.78 7.16 -29.46
CA MET A 441 2.10 8.06 -28.53
C MET A 441 2.01 9.49 -29.06
N SER A 442 3.10 10.03 -29.61
CA SER A 442 3.13 11.37 -30.20
C SER A 442 2.09 11.56 -31.31
N ASP A 443 1.82 10.52 -32.09
CA ASP A 443 0.83 10.53 -33.17
C ASP A 443 -0.60 10.80 -32.65
N ILE A 444 -0.92 10.29 -31.46
CA ILE A 444 -2.26 10.39 -30.85
C ILE A 444 -2.40 11.54 -29.85
N ILE A 445 -1.32 12.16 -29.41
CA ILE A 445 -1.36 13.31 -28.49
C ILE A 445 -1.84 14.54 -29.25
N ALA A 446 -2.89 15.18 -28.74
CA ALA A 446 -3.34 16.48 -29.20
C ALA A 446 -2.63 17.61 -28.43
N GLU A 447 -2.51 17.45 -27.11
CA GLU A 447 -2.03 18.50 -26.21
C GLU A 447 -1.60 17.89 -24.86
N GLU A 448 -0.56 18.44 -24.24
CA GLU A 448 -0.26 18.22 -22.83
C GLU A 448 -1.10 19.18 -21.99
N VAL A 449 -2.03 18.64 -21.19
CA VAL A 449 -2.99 19.44 -20.42
C VAL A 449 -2.43 19.81 -19.04
N LEU A 450 -1.71 18.89 -18.40
CA LEU A 450 -1.16 19.08 -17.08
C LEU A 450 0.22 18.39 -16.99
N PRO A 451 1.30 19.09 -16.66
CA PRO A 451 1.39 20.50 -16.24
C PRO A 451 1.21 21.53 -17.36
N GLY A 452 1.25 21.10 -18.61
CA GLY A 452 1.09 21.97 -19.78
C GLY A 452 2.41 22.26 -20.49
N PRO A 453 2.35 22.70 -21.76
CA PRO A 453 3.53 22.84 -22.61
C PRO A 453 4.44 24.02 -22.23
N SER A 454 3.98 24.96 -21.40
CA SER A 454 4.77 26.12 -20.97
C SER A 454 5.79 25.80 -19.88
N ILE A 455 5.57 24.73 -19.10
CA ILE A 455 6.46 24.29 -18.04
C ILE A 455 7.61 23.53 -18.68
N THR A 456 8.77 24.17 -18.88
CA THR A 456 9.87 23.58 -19.69
C THR A 456 11.23 23.61 -19.03
N SER A 457 11.52 24.64 -18.22
CA SER A 457 12.80 24.72 -17.52
C SER A 457 12.85 23.76 -16.32
N ASP A 458 14.06 23.42 -15.87
CA ASP A 458 14.25 22.59 -14.68
C ASP A 458 13.59 23.22 -13.44
N ALA A 459 13.67 24.55 -13.30
CA ALA A 459 13.02 25.26 -12.22
C ALA A 459 11.49 25.15 -12.27
N ASP A 460 10.90 25.24 -13.47
CA ASP A 460 9.44 25.07 -13.65
C ASP A 460 9.02 23.65 -13.31
N LEU A 461 9.75 22.65 -13.77
CA LEU A 461 9.49 21.23 -13.50
C LEU A 461 9.58 20.91 -12.01
N ILE A 462 10.59 21.45 -11.32
CA ILE A 462 10.73 21.30 -9.87
C ILE A 462 9.55 21.94 -9.13
N GLN A 463 9.21 23.17 -9.49
CA GLN A 463 8.07 23.85 -8.86
C GLN A 463 6.76 23.10 -9.11
N ASP A 464 6.59 22.56 -10.31
CA ASP A 464 5.43 21.76 -10.70
C ASP A 464 5.30 20.49 -9.85
N PHE A 465 6.35 19.66 -9.77
CA PHE A 465 6.26 18.44 -9.00
C PHE A 465 6.17 18.70 -7.50
N ARG A 466 6.74 19.78 -6.98
CA ARG A 466 6.51 20.18 -5.59
C ARG A 466 5.04 20.53 -5.35
N ARG A 467 4.36 21.20 -6.28
CA ARG A 467 2.95 21.57 -6.13
C ARG A 467 1.97 20.41 -6.27
N ARG A 468 2.29 19.41 -7.10
CA ARG A 468 1.31 18.39 -7.53
C ARG A 468 1.65 16.96 -7.15
N SER A 469 2.86 16.69 -6.67
CA SER A 469 3.16 15.35 -6.16
C SER A 469 2.44 15.10 -4.86
N GLY A 470 2.28 13.82 -4.55
CA GLY A 470 1.89 13.37 -3.23
C GLY A 470 2.19 11.88 -3.08
N THR A 471 1.69 11.32 -1.99
CA THR A 471 1.75 9.89 -1.71
C THR A 471 1.09 9.08 -2.83
N VAL A 472 1.73 7.98 -3.24
CA VAL A 472 1.05 6.89 -3.97
C VAL A 472 0.60 5.77 -3.02
N TYR A 473 0.49 6.10 -1.74
CA TYR A 473 -0.16 5.39 -0.65
C TYR A 473 0.57 4.13 -0.18
N HIS A 474 1.90 4.20 -0.15
CA HIS A 474 2.80 3.11 0.24
C HIS A 474 3.64 3.42 1.51
N PRO A 475 3.06 3.97 2.60
CA PRO A 475 3.85 4.26 3.78
C PRO A 475 4.35 3.00 4.48
N VAL A 476 5.60 3.02 4.91
CA VAL A 476 6.31 1.91 5.57
C VAL A 476 7.24 2.42 6.68
N SER A 477 7.89 1.48 7.38
CA SER A 477 9.08 1.73 8.20
C SER A 477 8.92 2.46 9.55
N THR A 478 7.71 2.79 9.96
CA THR A 478 7.44 3.53 11.21
C THR A 478 7.63 2.75 12.51
N CYS A 479 7.83 1.44 12.41
CA CYS A 479 8.26 0.55 13.50
C CYS A 479 9.38 -0.35 13.00
N ARG A 480 10.41 0.23 12.37
CA ARG A 480 11.40 -0.52 11.60
C ARG A 480 12.04 -1.68 12.36
N MET A 481 12.26 -2.76 11.62
CA MET A 481 12.99 -3.95 12.04
C MET A 481 14.51 -3.70 12.01
N GLY A 482 15.21 -4.22 13.00
CA GLY A 482 16.67 -4.24 13.05
C GLY A 482 17.19 -5.00 14.27
N PRO A 483 18.45 -5.48 14.24
CA PRO A 483 19.03 -6.25 15.35
C PRO A 483 19.28 -5.40 16.61
N ASP A 484 19.50 -4.10 16.45
CA ASP A 484 19.87 -3.20 17.54
C ASP A 484 18.68 -2.37 18.03
N ALA A 485 18.33 -2.57 19.31
CA ALA A 485 17.27 -1.83 20.01
C ALA A 485 17.52 -0.32 20.09
N THR A 486 18.77 0.14 20.00
CA THR A 486 19.10 1.58 20.03
C THR A 486 18.78 2.28 18.72
N THR A 487 18.51 1.51 17.65
CA THR A 487 18.24 2.02 16.30
C THR A 487 16.94 1.47 15.70
N SER A 488 16.20 0.58 16.34
CA SER A 488 15.02 -0.06 15.75
C SER A 488 13.89 -0.26 16.76
N VAL A 489 12.71 -0.68 16.28
CA VAL A 489 11.53 -0.90 17.11
C VAL A 489 11.29 -2.39 17.36
N VAL A 490 11.50 -3.21 16.34
CA VAL A 490 11.39 -4.67 16.44
C VAL A 490 12.68 -5.36 16.04
N ASP A 491 12.91 -6.54 16.60
CA ASP A 491 14.02 -7.41 16.22
C ASP A 491 13.73 -8.17 14.91
N PRO A 492 14.69 -8.93 14.34
CA PRO A 492 14.47 -9.73 13.12
C PRO A 492 13.36 -10.81 13.23
N ARG A 493 12.91 -11.13 14.46
CA ARG A 493 11.77 -12.00 14.72
C ARG A 493 10.47 -11.22 14.93
N LEU A 494 10.48 -9.91 14.66
CA LEU A 494 9.35 -8.98 14.77
C LEU A 494 8.87 -8.70 16.20
N ARG A 495 9.68 -9.04 17.21
CA ARG A 495 9.38 -8.78 18.63
C ARG A 495 9.74 -7.35 18.98
N VAL A 496 8.86 -6.65 19.68
CA VAL A 496 9.14 -5.29 20.15
C VAL A 496 10.29 -5.34 21.14
N HIS A 497 11.34 -4.55 20.88
CA HIS A 497 12.52 -4.53 21.74
C HIS A 497 12.14 -4.18 23.18
N GLY A 498 12.67 -4.95 24.14
CA GLY A 498 12.43 -4.74 25.57
C GLY A 498 11.01 -5.06 26.07
N ILE A 499 10.11 -5.58 25.23
CA ILE A 499 8.75 -5.95 25.59
C ILE A 499 8.47 -7.40 25.20
N SER A 500 8.07 -8.21 26.18
CA SER A 500 7.69 -9.61 25.94
C SER A 500 6.22 -9.75 25.57
N GLY A 501 5.88 -10.76 24.76
CA GLY A 501 4.49 -11.03 24.37
C GLY A 501 3.88 -10.01 23.40
N LEU A 502 4.70 -9.17 22.74
CA LEU A 502 4.26 -8.16 21.79
C LEU A 502 5.08 -8.24 20.50
N ARG A 503 4.39 -8.33 19.36
CA ARG A 503 4.99 -8.24 18.02
C ARG A 503 4.32 -7.19 17.16
N VAL A 504 5.05 -6.72 16.15
CA VAL A 504 4.51 -5.93 15.05
C VAL A 504 4.64 -6.72 13.76
N ILE A 505 3.53 -7.01 13.10
CA ILE A 505 3.50 -7.76 11.85
C ILE A 505 2.65 -6.98 10.85
N ASP A 506 3.24 -5.97 10.23
CA ASP A 506 2.69 -5.18 9.13
C ASP A 506 3.79 -4.37 8.42
N ALA A 507 3.42 -3.52 7.46
CA ALA A 507 4.37 -2.76 6.64
C ALA A 507 5.22 -1.71 7.40
N SER A 508 4.88 -1.41 8.65
CA SER A 508 5.67 -0.52 9.51
C SER A 508 7.04 -1.09 9.85
N ILE A 509 7.25 -2.41 9.73
CA ILE A 509 8.51 -3.06 10.11
C ILE A 509 9.60 -2.97 9.05
N PHE A 510 9.27 -2.53 7.83
CA PHE A 510 10.23 -2.56 6.74
C PHE A 510 11.47 -1.73 7.12
N PRO A 511 12.69 -2.29 7.07
CA PRO A 511 13.91 -1.52 7.34
C PRO A 511 14.07 -0.35 6.36
N ASP A 512 13.74 -0.62 5.09
CA ASP A 512 13.74 0.34 3.99
C ASP A 512 12.59 0.07 3.03
N ASN A 513 12.19 1.07 2.23
CA ASN A 513 11.13 0.88 1.24
C ASN A 513 11.57 -0.07 0.11
N ILE A 514 10.59 -0.61 -0.63
CA ILE A 514 10.82 -1.59 -1.70
C ILE A 514 10.51 -0.98 -3.06
N THR A 515 10.99 -1.60 -4.14
CA THR A 515 10.53 -1.27 -5.49
C THR A 515 9.04 -1.59 -5.65
N GLY A 516 8.27 -0.52 -5.78
CA GLY A 516 6.89 -0.56 -6.21
C GLY A 516 5.86 -0.77 -5.12
N ASN A 517 4.71 -1.34 -5.46
CA ASN A 517 3.55 -1.37 -4.56
C ASN A 517 3.79 -2.26 -3.33
N THR A 518 3.40 -1.79 -2.14
CA THR A 518 3.74 -2.46 -0.87
C THR A 518 2.78 -3.55 -0.40
N ASN A 519 1.66 -3.79 -1.12
CA ASN A 519 0.64 -4.72 -0.65
C ASN A 519 1.11 -6.19 -0.64
N ALA A 520 1.85 -6.64 -1.66
CA ALA A 520 2.34 -8.01 -1.71
C ALA A 520 3.37 -8.27 -0.60
N ALA A 521 4.31 -7.34 -0.40
CA ALA A 521 5.27 -7.41 0.70
C ALA A 521 4.57 -7.39 2.06
N ALA A 522 3.53 -6.59 2.26
CA ALA A 522 2.77 -6.59 3.52
C ALA A 522 2.05 -7.93 3.78
N ILE A 523 1.49 -8.57 2.74
CA ILE A 523 0.89 -9.92 2.84
C ILE A 523 1.99 -10.96 3.17
N MET A 524 3.15 -10.87 2.50
CA MET A 524 4.31 -11.72 2.78
C MET A 524 4.81 -11.54 4.22
N THR A 525 4.90 -10.31 4.73
CA THR A 525 5.23 -10.05 6.14
C THR A 525 4.25 -10.71 7.09
N GLY A 526 2.94 -10.69 6.77
CA GLY A 526 1.94 -11.45 7.52
C GLY A 526 2.20 -12.95 7.52
N TRP A 527 2.60 -13.51 6.38
CA TRP A 527 2.94 -14.93 6.23
C TRP A 527 4.18 -15.32 7.03
N LYS A 528 5.31 -14.64 6.77
CA LYS A 528 6.60 -14.87 7.43
C LYS A 528 6.50 -14.61 8.94
N GLY A 529 5.80 -13.54 9.34
CA GLY A 529 5.60 -13.21 10.75
C GLY A 529 4.81 -14.30 11.49
N ALA A 530 3.78 -14.88 10.87
CA ALA A 530 3.06 -16.00 11.47
C ALA A 530 3.92 -17.27 11.61
N GLU A 531 4.83 -17.53 10.65
CA GLU A 531 5.81 -18.62 10.76
C GLU A 531 6.73 -18.42 11.97
N LEU A 532 7.29 -17.23 12.11
CA LEU A 532 8.17 -16.89 13.24
C LEU A 532 7.45 -17.05 14.59
N VAL A 533 6.16 -16.69 14.68
CA VAL A 533 5.35 -16.89 15.88
C VAL A 533 5.14 -18.37 16.18
N LEU A 534 4.86 -19.20 15.16
CA LEU A 534 4.64 -20.64 15.34
C LEU A 534 5.94 -21.38 15.71
N GLU A 535 7.06 -21.02 15.09
CA GLU A 535 8.39 -21.54 15.42
C GLU A 535 8.76 -21.30 16.89
N ASP A 536 8.44 -20.13 17.43
CA ASP A 536 8.76 -19.76 18.82
C ASP A 536 7.91 -20.53 19.86
N VAL A 537 6.88 -21.25 19.43
CA VAL A 537 5.87 -21.87 20.30
C VAL A 537 5.93 -23.41 20.33
N GLY A 538 6.50 -24.05 19.32
CA GLY A 538 6.53 -25.53 19.20
C GLY A 538 5.35 -26.09 18.40
#